data_AF-A0A957EP15-F1
#
_entry.id   AF-A0A957EP15-F1
#
_cell.length_a   1.000
_cell.length_b   1.000
_cell.length_c   1.000
_cell.angle_alpha   90.00
_cell.angle_beta   90.00
_cell.angle_gamma   90.00
#
_symmetry.space_group_name_H-M   'P 1'
#
loop_
_entity.id
_entity.type
_entity.pdbx_description
1 polymer ?
#
loop_
_entity_poly.entity_id
_entity_poly.type
_entity_poly.pdbx_seq_one_letter_code
_entity_poly.pdbx_strand_id
1 'polypeptide(L)'
;MNFTSLLSLIADIIGILGAIFALFAWLQARALKQAADEEKNRQNKKVQVVLQHGGKRIELPVQLRRIELTRSEILGRIGMLPLTKKGGRFSLDYLSTPQFLQQINQISGGQEEENVLTISCTEEEFNQFDLERITI
;
A
#
# COMPACT_ATOMS: atom_id res chain seq x y z
N MET A 1 -32.56 -23.30 -52.45
CA MET A 1 -31.37 -23.04 -51.61
C MET A 1 -31.01 -24.36 -50.94
N ASN A 2 -29.81 -24.91 -51.21
CA ASN A 2 -29.44 -26.25 -50.74
C ASN A 2 -29.15 -26.23 -49.23
N PHE A 3 -29.61 -27.25 -48.50
CA PHE A 3 -29.46 -27.36 -47.04
C PHE A 3 -28.01 -27.26 -46.56
N THR A 4 -27.08 -27.81 -47.35
CA THR A 4 -25.62 -27.73 -47.12
C THR A 4 -25.08 -26.31 -47.22
N SER A 5 -25.58 -25.51 -48.16
CA SER A 5 -25.20 -24.10 -48.31
C SER A 5 -25.73 -23.23 -47.17
N LEU A 6 -26.93 -23.54 -46.65
CA LEU A 6 -27.49 -22.87 -45.47
C LEU A 6 -26.67 -23.18 -44.20
N LEU A 7 -26.28 -24.44 -44.01
CA LEU A 7 -25.45 -24.86 -42.88
C LEU A 7 -24.05 -24.22 -42.91
N SER A 8 -23.41 -24.14 -44.07
CA SER A 8 -22.12 -23.45 -44.22
C SER A 8 -22.22 -21.97 -43.88
N LEU A 9 -23.25 -21.28 -44.37
CA LEU A 9 -23.48 -19.87 -44.07
C LEU A 9 -23.68 -19.63 -42.57
N ILE A 10 -24.45 -20.49 -41.89
CA ILE A 10 -24.66 -20.41 -40.44
C ILE A 10 -23.35 -20.66 -39.69
N ALA A 11 -22.56 -21.65 -40.10
CA ALA A 11 -21.26 -21.95 -39.48
C ALA A 11 -20.27 -20.79 -39.62
N ASP A 12 -20.19 -20.17 -40.81
CA ASP A 12 -19.34 -19.01 -41.06
C ASP A 12 -19.76 -17.81 -40.21
N ILE A 13 -21.07 -17.56 -40.09
CA ILE A 13 -21.60 -16.51 -39.22
C ILE A 13 -21.23 -16.76 -37.75
N ILE A 14 -21.40 -17.99 -37.25
CA ILE A 14 -21.05 -18.35 -35.87
C ILE A 14 -19.54 -18.20 -35.64
N GLY A 15 -18.71 -18.62 -36.60
CA GLY A 15 -17.26 -18.48 -36.52
C GLY A 15 -16.81 -17.02 -36.47
N ILE A 16 -17.37 -16.18 -37.33
CA ILE A 16 -17.09 -14.73 -37.35
C ILE A 16 -17.55 -14.07 -36.05
N LEU A 17 -18.76 -14.37 -35.59
CA LEU A 17 -19.27 -13.84 -34.32
C LEU A 17 -18.39 -14.29 -33.15
N GLY A 18 -18.00 -15.56 -33.10
CA GLY A 18 -17.09 -16.11 -32.09
C GLY A 18 -15.74 -15.40 -32.07
N ALA A 19 -15.14 -15.14 -33.24
CA ALA A 19 -13.89 -14.39 -33.36
C ALA A 19 -14.03 -12.95 -32.87
N ILE A 20 -15.14 -12.27 -33.19
CA ILE A 20 -15.44 -10.92 -32.71
C ILE A 20 -15.59 -10.90 -31.19
N PHE A 21 -16.37 -11.82 -30.61
CA PHE A 21 -16.52 -11.93 -29.16
C PHE A 21 -15.19 -12.20 -28.44
N ALA A 22 -14.36 -13.10 -28.99
CA ALA A 22 -13.04 -13.38 -28.45
C ALA A 22 -12.13 -12.15 -28.48
N LEU A 23 -12.17 -11.35 -29.56
CA LEU A 23 -11.40 -10.11 -29.66
C LEU A 23 -11.86 -9.09 -28.62
N PHE A 24 -13.17 -8.90 -28.45
CA PHE A 24 -13.72 -8.00 -27.42
C PHE A 24 -13.35 -8.44 -26.01
N ALA A 25 -13.48 -9.74 -25.70
CA ALA A 25 -13.10 -10.29 -24.40
C ALA A 25 -11.60 -10.08 -24.12
N TRP A 26 -10.74 -10.26 -25.13
CA TRP A 26 -9.30 -10.02 -24.99
C TRP A 26 -8.98 -8.55 -24.72
N LEU A 27 -9.61 -7.62 -25.44
CA LEU A 27 -9.43 -6.18 -25.22
C LEU A 27 -9.87 -5.76 -23.81
N GLN A 28 -11.02 -6.25 -23.36
CA GLN A 28 -11.53 -5.97 -22.02
C GLN A 28 -10.63 -6.58 -20.93
N ALA A 29 -10.20 -7.83 -21.10
CA ALA A 29 -9.30 -8.50 -20.17
C ALA A 29 -7.96 -7.75 -20.06
N ARG A 30 -7.44 -7.22 -21.17
CA ARG A 30 -6.21 -6.42 -21.18
C ARG A 30 -6.39 -5.11 -20.42
N ALA A 31 -7.49 -4.39 -20.62
CA ALA A 31 -7.79 -3.16 -19.89
C ALA A 31 -7.92 -3.41 -18.38
N LEU A 32 -8.63 -4.47 -17.98
CA LEU A 32 -8.77 -4.87 -16.58
C LEU A 32 -7.42 -5.24 -15.95
N LYS A 33 -6.57 -5.97 -16.68
CA LYS A 33 -5.23 -6.32 -16.21
C LYS A 33 -4.38 -5.07 -15.98
N GLN A 34 -4.42 -4.10 -16.90
CA GLN A 34 -3.71 -2.83 -16.74
C GLN A 34 -4.18 -2.07 -15.49
N ALA A 35 -5.49 -1.93 -15.30
CA ALA A 35 -6.04 -1.28 -14.11
C ALA A 35 -5.66 -2.01 -12.81
N ALA A 36 -5.66 -3.35 -12.83
CA ALA A 36 -5.24 -4.16 -11.68
C ALA A 36 -3.74 -4.01 -11.39
N ASP A 37 -2.89 -3.96 -12.42
CA ASP A 37 -1.45 -3.75 -12.28
C ASP A 37 -1.13 -2.35 -11.74
N GLU A 38 -1.85 -1.32 -12.20
CA GLU A 38 -1.76 0.05 -11.69
C GLU A 38 -2.15 0.14 -10.21
N GLU A 39 -3.27 -0.47 -9.83
CA GLU A 39 -3.72 -0.51 -8.44
C GLU A 39 -2.72 -1.25 -7.55
N LYS A 40 -2.23 -2.39 -8.03
CA LYS A 40 -1.20 -3.17 -7.33
C LYS A 40 0.08 -2.35 -7.14
N ASN A 41 0.51 -1.60 -8.15
CA ASN A 41 1.67 -0.72 -8.05
C ASN A 41 1.44 0.40 -7.03
N ARG A 42 0.25 1.01 -7.03
CA ARG A 42 -0.15 2.03 -6.06
C ARG A 42 -0.11 1.51 -4.62
N GLN A 43 -0.63 0.30 -4.40
CA GLN A 43 -0.67 -0.36 -3.09
C GLN A 43 0.70 -0.83 -2.58
N ASN A 44 1.63 -1.16 -3.49
CA ASN A 44 2.99 -1.59 -3.14
C ASN A 44 3.97 -0.42 -2.94
N LYS A 45 3.54 0.84 -3.09
CA LYS A 45 4.39 2.00 -2.78
C LYS A 45 4.85 1.93 -1.32
N LYS A 46 6.13 2.23 -1.11
CA LYS A 46 6.74 2.28 0.23
C LYS A 46 6.23 3.50 0.97
N VAL A 47 5.97 3.33 2.26
CA VAL A 47 5.64 4.37 3.22
C VAL A 47 6.82 4.52 4.16
N GLN A 48 7.35 5.74 4.25
CA GLN A 48 8.43 6.06 5.16
C GLN A 48 7.84 6.50 6.50
N VAL A 49 8.35 5.97 7.60
CA VAL A 49 7.88 6.36 8.94
C VAL A 49 8.95 7.20 9.60
N VAL A 50 8.56 8.37 10.11
CA VAL A 50 9.46 9.35 10.70
C VAL A 50 9.00 9.67 12.12
N LEU A 51 9.92 9.62 13.08
CA LEU A 51 9.71 10.23 14.40
C LEU A 51 10.11 11.70 14.32
N GLN A 52 9.22 12.60 14.73
CA GLN A 52 9.47 14.03 14.74
C GLN A 52 9.28 14.62 16.14
N HIS A 53 10.29 15.35 16.61
CA HIS A 53 10.24 16.17 17.81
C HIS A 53 10.83 17.56 17.52
N GLY A 54 9.98 18.60 17.53
CA GLY A 54 10.39 19.95 17.14
C GLY A 54 11.00 19.97 15.73
N GLY A 55 12.27 20.40 15.63
CA GLY A 55 13.05 20.39 14.40
C GLY A 55 13.84 19.10 14.13
N LYS A 56 13.86 18.14 15.06
CA LYS A 56 14.54 16.85 14.89
C LYS A 56 13.62 15.87 14.19
N ARG A 57 14.15 15.19 13.17
CA ARG A 57 13.46 14.13 12.42
C ARG A 57 14.38 12.92 12.31
N ILE A 58 13.86 11.74 12.62
CA ILE A 58 14.56 10.48 12.43
C ILE A 58 13.68 9.52 11.65
N GLU A 59 14.23 9.00 10.56
CA GLU A 59 13.61 7.96 9.78
C GLU A 59 13.75 6.63 10.52
N LEU A 60 12.63 5.97 10.74
CA LEU A 60 12.64 4.64 11.32
C LEU A 60 13.01 3.61 10.25
N PRO A 61 13.78 2.56 10.60
CA PRO A 61 14.22 1.50 9.69
C PRO A 61 13.08 0.52 9.34
N VAL A 62 11.86 1.03 9.23
CA VAL A 62 10.65 0.24 9.02
C VAL A 62 10.27 0.37 7.55
N GLN A 63 10.32 -0.76 6.84
CA GLN A 63 9.88 -0.81 5.46
C GLN A 63 8.42 -1.25 5.45
N LEU A 64 7.52 -0.35 5.12
CA LEU A 64 6.09 -0.63 5.02
C LEU A 64 5.59 -0.32 3.63
N ARG A 65 4.70 -1.17 3.12
CA ARG A 65 3.93 -0.86 1.93
C ARG A 65 2.62 -0.21 2.31
N ARG A 66 2.06 0.59 1.41
CA ARG A 66 0.76 1.24 1.62
C ARG A 66 -0.35 0.24 1.97
N ILE A 67 -0.35 -0.95 1.35
CA ILE A 67 -1.32 -2.02 1.67
C ILE A 67 -1.18 -2.59 3.09
N GLU A 68 -0.01 -2.45 3.70
CA GLU A 68 0.29 -2.93 5.05
C GLU A 68 0.07 -1.84 6.10
N LEU A 69 -0.23 -0.61 5.68
CA LEU A 69 -0.32 0.55 6.54
C LEU A 69 -1.57 0.46 7.44
N THR A 70 -1.36 -0.15 8.59
CA THR A 70 -2.36 -0.27 9.65
C THR A 70 -1.74 0.13 10.98
N ARG A 71 -2.56 0.58 11.93
CA ARG A 71 -2.10 0.91 13.28
C ARG A 71 -1.37 -0.27 13.94
N SER A 72 -1.89 -1.49 13.80
CA SER A 72 -1.30 -2.69 14.38
C SER A 72 0.08 -2.99 13.80
N GLU A 73 0.24 -2.86 12.49
CA GLU A 73 1.52 -3.08 11.84
C GLU A 73 2.55 -2.02 12.27
N ILE A 74 2.15 -0.75 12.32
CA ILE A 74 3.01 0.34 12.82
C ILE A 74 3.45 0.07 14.26
N LEU A 75 2.52 -0.28 15.14
CA LEU A 75 2.83 -0.62 16.54
C LEU A 75 3.77 -1.83 16.64
N GLY A 76 3.54 -2.86 15.82
CA GLY A 76 4.40 -4.05 15.77
C GLY A 76 5.82 -3.72 15.32
N ARG A 77 5.97 -2.92 14.27
CA ARG A 77 7.28 -2.51 13.72
C ARG A 77 8.05 -1.62 14.68
N ILE A 78 7.39 -0.61 15.25
CA ILE A 78 7.99 0.28 16.25
C ILE A 78 8.35 -0.50 17.51
N GLY A 79 7.51 -1.45 17.92
CA GLY A 79 7.76 -2.30 19.08
C GLY A 79 8.96 -3.24 18.95
N MET A 80 9.47 -3.47 17.73
CA MET A 80 10.70 -4.22 17.50
C MET A 80 11.96 -3.35 17.57
N LEU A 81 11.83 -2.02 17.65
CA LEU A 81 12.97 -1.14 17.75
C LEU A 81 13.61 -1.28 19.14
N PRO A 82 14.96 -1.29 19.22
CA PRO A 82 15.65 -1.38 20.49
C PRO A 82 15.33 -0.14 21.34
N LEU A 83 15.01 -0.38 22.61
CA LEU A 83 14.83 0.66 23.61
C LEU A 83 16.10 0.86 24.43
N THR A 84 16.31 2.08 24.90
CA THR A 84 17.39 2.40 25.85
C THR A 84 17.22 1.62 27.16
N LYS A 85 15.98 1.40 27.60
CA LYS A 85 15.64 0.57 28.75
C LYS A 85 15.23 -0.85 28.34
N LYS A 86 16.05 -1.84 28.72
CA LYS A 86 15.76 -3.27 28.47
C LYS A 86 14.46 -3.72 29.15
N GLY A 87 13.67 -4.52 28.44
CA GLY A 87 12.39 -5.07 28.93
C GLY A 87 11.26 -4.05 29.08
N GLY A 88 11.48 -2.79 28.67
CA GLY A 88 10.46 -1.76 28.64
C GLY A 88 9.47 -1.94 27.49
N ARG A 89 8.36 -1.22 27.56
CA ARG A 89 7.46 -0.99 26.42
C ARG A 89 7.67 0.43 25.94
N PHE A 90 7.58 0.66 24.63
CA PHE A 90 7.59 2.02 24.11
C PHE A 90 6.28 2.73 24.44
N SER A 91 6.33 4.06 24.50
CA SER A 91 5.15 4.92 24.64
C SER A 91 5.20 6.00 23.58
N LEU A 92 4.14 6.12 22.77
CA LEU A 92 3.99 7.16 21.76
C LEU A 92 2.52 7.60 21.76
N ASP A 93 2.22 8.69 22.43
CA ASP A 93 0.85 9.18 22.64
C ASP A 93 0.17 9.50 21.31
N TYR A 94 0.93 10.00 20.34
CA TYR A 94 0.42 10.34 19.01
C TYR A 94 -0.26 9.17 18.31
N LEU A 95 0.20 7.94 18.52
CA LEU A 95 -0.38 6.74 17.90
C LEU A 95 -1.82 6.48 18.37
N SER A 96 -2.23 7.07 19.49
CA SER A 96 -3.59 7.00 20.03
C SER A 96 -4.49 8.15 19.63
N THR A 97 -3.99 9.09 18.83
CA THR A 97 -4.74 10.27 18.43
C THR A 97 -5.60 10.04 17.18
N PRO A 98 -6.71 10.78 17.01
CA PRO A 98 -7.45 10.81 15.75
C PRO A 98 -6.61 11.26 14.55
N GLN A 99 -5.67 12.19 14.77
CA GLN A 99 -4.79 12.73 13.75
C GLN A 99 -3.91 11.65 13.13
N PHE A 100 -3.41 10.72 13.94
CA PHE A 100 -2.66 9.57 13.45
C PHE A 100 -3.51 8.66 12.54
N LEU A 101 -4.75 8.37 12.93
CA LEU A 101 -5.67 7.58 12.11
C LEU A 101 -6.00 8.29 10.79
N GLN A 102 -6.20 9.61 10.84
CA GLN A 102 -6.44 10.42 9.64
C GLN A 102 -5.24 10.35 8.69
N GLN A 103 -4.02 10.46 9.21
CA GLN A 103 -2.80 10.39 8.41
C GLN A 103 -2.63 9.02 7.74
N ILE A 104 -2.88 7.93 8.48
CA ILE A 104 -2.90 6.57 7.89
C ILE A 104 -3.91 6.49 6.75
N ASN A 105 -5.13 7.00 6.94
CA ASN A 105 -6.17 6.93 5.92
C ASN A 105 -5.82 7.76 4.68
N GLN A 106 -5.20 8.93 4.86
CA GLN A 106 -4.75 9.78 3.75
C GLN A 106 -3.64 9.10 2.93
N ILE A 107 -2.65 8.51 3.59
CA ILE A 107 -1.56 7.77 2.93
C ILE A 107 -2.12 6.52 2.24
N SER A 108 -2.96 5.74 2.92
CA SER A 108 -3.59 4.53 2.37
C SER A 108 -4.50 4.84 1.17
N GLY A 109 -5.24 5.95 1.23
CA GLY A 109 -6.07 6.46 0.14
C GLY A 109 -5.28 7.08 -1.02
N GLY A 110 -3.98 7.31 -0.85
CA GLY A 110 -3.13 7.95 -1.85
C GLY A 110 -3.36 9.44 -2.04
N GLN A 111 -3.89 10.11 -1.01
CA GLN A 111 -4.07 11.56 -0.98
C GLN A 111 -2.78 12.30 -0.60
N GLU A 112 -1.85 11.59 0.03
CA GLU A 112 -0.51 12.08 0.40
C GLU A 112 0.49 11.84 -0.74
N GLU A 113 1.19 12.90 -1.15
CA GLU A 113 2.17 12.86 -2.23
C GLU A 113 3.47 12.17 -1.79
N GLU A 114 3.95 12.47 -0.57
CA GLU A 114 5.27 12.05 -0.10
C GLU A 114 5.29 10.62 0.48
N ASN A 115 4.13 10.03 0.79
CA ASN A 115 4.03 8.72 1.47
C ASN A 115 4.83 8.66 2.79
N VAL A 116 4.85 9.77 3.53
CA VAL A 116 5.57 9.86 4.80
C VAL A 116 4.56 9.85 5.95
N LEU A 117 4.66 8.85 6.82
CA LEU A 117 3.97 8.82 8.10
C LEU A 117 4.84 9.49 9.16
N THR A 118 4.50 10.72 9.52
CA THR A 118 5.12 11.49 10.60
C THR A 118 4.43 11.19 11.93
N ILE A 119 5.20 10.67 12.87
CA ILE A 119 4.81 10.43 14.25
C ILE A 119 5.40 11.55 15.09
N SER A 120 4.54 12.50 15.46
CA SER A 120 4.90 13.56 16.41
C SER A 120 5.13 12.96 17.79
N CYS A 121 6.20 13.37 18.48
CA CYS A 121 6.53 12.87 19.80
C CYS A 121 7.17 13.93 20.69
N THR A 122 7.12 13.71 22.00
CA THR A 122 7.85 14.52 22.99
C THR A 122 9.34 14.17 22.98
N GLU A 123 10.16 14.96 23.67
CA GLU A 123 11.59 14.67 23.76
C GLU A 123 11.86 13.34 24.50
N GLU A 124 11.08 13.06 25.54
CA GLU A 124 11.14 11.82 26.31
C GLU A 124 10.81 10.61 25.45
N GLU A 125 9.75 10.72 24.64
CA GLU A 125 9.35 9.69 23.69
C GLU A 125 10.36 9.53 22.56
N PHE A 126 10.99 10.60 22.11
CA PHE A 126 12.00 10.55 21.05
C PHE A 126 13.27 9.81 21.53
N ASN A 127 13.71 10.09 22.76
CA ASN A 127 14.96 9.57 23.33
C ASN A 127 14.82 8.15 23.92
N GLN A 128 13.63 7.54 23.90
CA GLN A 128 13.42 6.19 24.44
C GLN A 128 14.04 5.08 23.57
N PHE A 129 14.29 5.36 22.29
CA PHE A 129 14.84 4.41 21.32
C PHE A 129 16.37 4.48 21.29
N ASP A 130 17.01 3.31 21.19
CA ASP A 130 18.47 3.17 21.03
C ASP A 130 18.81 3.24 19.53
N LEU A 131 18.74 4.45 18.98
CA LEU A 131 18.83 4.72 17.55
C LEU A 131 20.24 4.52 16.97
N GLU A 132 21.27 4.53 17.81
CA GLU A 132 22.65 4.22 17.41
C GLU A 132 22.80 2.77 16.94
N ARG A 133 22.01 1.84 17.50
CA ARG A 133 21.99 0.45 17.03
C ARG A 133 21.25 0.24 15.71
N ILE A 134 20.51 1.25 15.27
CA ILE A 134 19.57 1.14 14.16
C ILE A 134 20.16 1.69 12.86
N THR A 135 21.14 2.59 12.97
CA THR A 135 21.79 3.22 11.83
C THR A 135 23.04 2.41 11.48
N ILE A 136 22.87 1.33 10.71
CA ILE A 136 23.96 0.57 10.06
C ILE A 136 23.88 0.81 8.56
#